data_AF-A0A535AI99-F1
#
_entry.id   AF-A0A535AI99-F1
#
_cell.length_a   1.000
_cell.length_b   1.000
_cell.length_c   1.000
_cell.angle_alpha   90.00
_cell.angle_beta   90.00
_cell.angle_gamma   90.00
#
_symmetry.space_group_name_H-M   'P 1'
#
loop_
_entity.id
_entity.type
_entity.pdbx_description
1 polymer ?
#
loop_
_entity_poly.entity_id
_entity_poly.type
_entity_poly.pdbx_seq_one_letter_code
_entity_poly.pdbx_strand_id
1 'polypeptide(L)'
;MWKPAALAVALPLAAAIARAQISTGATPVYHGTLKIVRPAVGTLDKSTGIGTLRVRGWRWKLKEGSNGIFPTREPLVVALGEDSFRLDAGSLTPSRNRKVFRYSAPHPGPRAFRSFRIARRAGGSYLVSFTLIGLDLSQLVMYNPVCENLAVIVGDDDGFTGVALKTRPAFSPHVAIPHPCKPPAWPWLNQS
;
A
#
# COMPACT_ATOMS: atom_id res chain seq x y z
N MET A 1 46.04 -0.89 51.63
CA MET A 1 44.65 -1.37 51.45
C MET A 1 44.21 -1.04 50.03
N TRP A 2 44.10 -2.05 49.19
CA TRP A 2 43.81 -1.94 47.75
C TRP A 2 42.34 -1.58 47.49
N LYS A 3 42.08 -0.65 46.57
CA LYS A 3 40.75 -0.38 46.02
C LYS A 3 40.56 -1.25 44.77
N PRO A 4 39.48 -2.04 44.64
CA PRO A 4 39.23 -2.79 43.43
C PRO A 4 38.84 -1.84 42.29
N ALA A 5 39.53 -1.95 41.16
CA ALA A 5 39.18 -1.30 39.92
C ALA A 5 37.89 -1.94 39.37
N ALA A 6 36.83 -1.15 39.25
CA ALA A 6 35.60 -1.58 38.62
C ALA A 6 35.83 -1.74 37.10
N LEU A 7 35.78 -2.98 36.62
CA LEU A 7 35.72 -3.29 35.20
C LEU A 7 34.39 -2.75 34.63
N ALA A 8 34.45 -1.68 33.85
CA ALA A 8 33.34 -1.23 33.03
C ALA A 8 33.23 -2.15 31.81
N VAL A 9 32.27 -3.07 31.82
CA VAL A 9 31.89 -3.86 30.65
C VAL A 9 31.16 -2.93 29.68
N ALA A 10 31.84 -2.51 28.61
CA ALA A 10 31.21 -1.81 27.51
C ALA A 10 30.36 -2.81 26.71
N LEU A 11 29.03 -2.73 26.83
CA LEU A 11 28.11 -3.42 25.94
C LEU A 11 28.20 -2.78 24.54
N PRO A 12 28.50 -3.54 23.46
CA PRO A 12 28.34 -3.04 22.12
C PRO A 12 26.84 -2.93 21.84
N LEU A 13 26.35 -1.70 21.69
CA LEU A 13 25.02 -1.42 21.16
C LEU A 13 25.01 -1.90 19.71
N ALA A 14 24.56 -3.14 19.48
CA ALA A 14 24.30 -3.62 18.14
C ALA A 14 23.20 -2.74 17.55
N ALA A 15 23.59 -1.85 16.62
CA ALA A 15 22.66 -1.13 15.78
C ALA A 15 21.96 -2.17 14.90
N ALA A 16 20.87 -2.74 15.42
CA ALA A 16 19.92 -3.47 14.62
C ALA A 16 19.41 -2.47 13.58
N ILE A 17 19.87 -2.63 12.35
CA ILE A 17 19.25 -2.02 11.18
C ILE A 17 17.88 -2.68 11.13
N ALA A 18 16.92 -2.06 11.81
CA ALA A 18 15.53 -2.43 11.74
C ALA A 18 15.07 -2.15 10.32
N ARG A 19 15.28 -3.13 9.42
CA ARG A 19 14.45 -3.25 8.23
C ARG A 19 13.03 -3.25 8.75
N ALA A 20 12.25 -2.24 8.37
CA ALA A 20 10.86 -2.12 8.71
C ALA A 20 10.20 -3.48 8.46
N GLN A 21 9.93 -4.23 9.54
CA GLN A 21 9.19 -5.46 9.42
C GLN A 21 7.80 -5.03 8.95
N ILE A 22 7.43 -5.43 7.74
CA ILE A 22 6.06 -5.31 7.23
C ILE A 22 5.20 -6.24 8.09
N SER A 23 4.94 -5.86 9.33
CA SER A 23 3.92 -6.48 10.16
C SER A 23 2.73 -5.54 10.13
N THR A 24 1.85 -5.77 9.15
CA THR A 24 0.66 -4.96 8.87
C THR A 24 -0.63 -5.72 9.17
N GLY A 25 -0.62 -6.70 10.07
CA GLY A 25 -1.83 -7.30 10.69
C GLY A 25 -2.85 -7.94 9.75
N ALA A 26 -2.53 -8.12 8.48
CA ALA A 26 -3.28 -8.86 7.48
C ALA A 26 -2.24 -9.72 6.78
N THR A 27 -2.14 -11.00 7.15
CA THR A 27 -1.29 -11.97 6.46
C THR A 27 -2.18 -12.61 5.39
N PRO A 28 -2.15 -12.14 4.13
CA PRO A 28 -3.04 -12.67 3.13
C PRO A 28 -2.71 -14.13 2.84
N VAL A 29 -3.75 -14.96 2.84
CA VAL A 29 -3.71 -16.37 2.47
C VAL A 29 -4.23 -16.56 1.04
N TYR A 30 -5.18 -15.72 0.64
CA TYR A 30 -5.85 -15.77 -0.65
C TYR A 30 -5.31 -14.72 -1.61
N HIS A 31 -4.36 -15.17 -2.44
CA HIS A 31 -3.67 -14.36 -3.42
C HIS A 31 -4.49 -14.16 -4.72
N GLY A 32 -5.15 -13.02 -4.84
CA GLY A 32 -5.96 -12.63 -6.00
C GLY A 32 -5.19 -11.87 -7.06
N THR A 33 -5.89 -11.15 -7.93
CA THR A 33 -5.27 -10.29 -8.95
C THR A 33 -5.88 -8.90 -8.97
N LEU A 34 -5.02 -7.89 -8.96
CA LEU A 34 -5.41 -6.50 -9.16
C LEU A 34 -5.11 -6.06 -10.60
N LYS A 35 -6.14 -5.71 -11.35
CA LYS A 35 -6.03 -5.27 -12.74
C LYS A 35 -6.13 -3.75 -12.82
N ILE A 36 -5.09 -3.15 -13.40
CA ILE A 36 -5.07 -1.75 -13.81
C ILE A 36 -6.03 -1.58 -14.97
N VAL A 37 -7.19 -0.95 -14.71
CA VAL A 37 -8.22 -0.69 -15.74
C VAL A 37 -8.07 0.71 -16.34
N ARG A 38 -7.53 1.65 -15.55
CA ARG A 38 -7.28 3.04 -15.94
C ARG A 38 -5.97 3.50 -15.32
N PRO A 39 -5.25 4.44 -15.95
CA PRO A 39 -4.07 5.01 -15.34
C PRO A 39 -4.38 5.60 -13.96
N ALA A 40 -3.52 5.32 -12.99
CA ALA A 40 -3.51 6.08 -11.75
C ALA A 40 -2.71 7.37 -11.96
N VAL A 41 -3.04 8.41 -11.21
CA VAL A 41 -2.41 9.73 -11.32
C VAL A 41 -2.13 10.29 -9.95
N GLY A 42 -1.13 11.15 -9.84
CA GLY A 42 -0.64 11.63 -8.56
C GLY A 42 0.21 12.88 -8.69
N THR A 43 0.77 13.28 -7.56
CA THR A 43 1.77 14.34 -7.48
C THR A 43 3.03 13.85 -6.78
N LEU A 44 4.15 14.51 -7.04
CA LEU A 44 5.45 14.31 -6.42
C LEU A 44 6.06 15.69 -6.15
N ASP A 45 6.39 15.94 -4.89
CA ASP A 45 7.32 16.98 -4.53
C ASP A 45 8.74 16.44 -4.75
N LYS A 46 9.45 17.02 -5.72
CA LYS A 46 10.80 16.58 -6.09
C LYS A 46 11.86 16.92 -5.04
N SER A 47 11.59 17.88 -4.17
CA SER A 47 12.53 18.27 -3.11
C SER A 47 12.52 17.30 -1.93
N THR A 48 11.34 16.74 -1.63
CA THR A 48 11.14 15.82 -0.49
C THR A 48 11.00 14.36 -0.91
N GLY A 49 10.70 14.10 -2.19
CA GLY A 49 10.31 12.77 -2.66
C GLY A 49 8.88 12.37 -2.24
N ILE A 50 8.14 13.24 -1.56
CA ILE A 50 6.82 12.92 -1.02
C ILE A 50 5.73 13.16 -2.07
N GLY A 51 4.81 12.21 -2.19
CA GLY A 51 3.78 12.24 -3.21
C GLY A 51 2.36 11.93 -2.75
N THR A 52 1.47 12.06 -3.72
CA THR A 52 0.09 11.58 -3.65
C THR A 52 -0.16 10.61 -4.79
N LEU A 53 -1.02 9.63 -4.57
CA LEU A 53 -1.44 8.70 -5.61
C LEU A 53 -2.94 8.49 -5.56
N ARG A 54 -3.58 8.64 -6.72
CA ARG A 54 -5.02 8.44 -6.89
C ARG A 54 -5.28 7.31 -7.88
N VAL A 55 -5.86 6.24 -7.35
CA VAL A 55 -6.33 5.08 -8.11
C VAL A 55 -7.84 5.16 -8.28
N ARG A 56 -8.34 4.90 -9.49
CA ARG A 56 -9.78 4.92 -9.80
C ARG A 56 -10.23 3.68 -10.55
N GLY A 57 -11.12 2.93 -9.92
CA GLY A 57 -11.87 1.84 -10.54
C GLY A 57 -11.00 0.69 -11.05
N TRP A 58 -9.87 0.43 -10.39
CA TRP A 58 -9.11 -0.79 -10.64
C TRP A 58 -9.92 -2.01 -10.25
N ARG A 59 -9.72 -3.12 -10.95
CA ARG A 59 -10.54 -4.32 -10.78
C ARG A 59 -9.76 -5.35 -9.98
N TRP A 60 -10.30 -5.73 -8.83
CA TRP A 60 -9.77 -6.81 -8.02
C TRP A 60 -10.62 -8.07 -8.22
N LYS A 61 -9.99 -9.14 -8.68
CA LYS A 61 -10.56 -10.49 -8.71
C LYS A 61 -9.95 -11.27 -7.55
N LEU A 62 -10.80 -11.78 -6.65
CA LEU A 62 -10.34 -12.64 -5.56
C LEU A 62 -9.82 -13.98 -6.11
N LYS A 63 -9.01 -14.66 -5.31
CA LYS A 63 -8.56 -16.03 -5.59
C LYS A 63 -9.75 -16.97 -5.65
N GLU A 64 -9.68 -17.99 -6.50
CA GLU A 64 -10.64 -19.08 -6.46
C GLU A 64 -10.54 -19.83 -5.12
N GLY A 65 -11.68 -20.13 -4.50
CA GLY A 65 -11.73 -20.73 -3.16
C GLY A 65 -11.63 -19.75 -2.00
N SER A 66 -11.51 -18.44 -2.25
CA SER A 66 -11.68 -17.40 -1.22
C SER A 66 -13.08 -17.47 -0.60
N ASN A 67 -13.15 -17.30 0.72
CA ASN A 67 -14.40 -17.10 1.48
C ASN A 67 -15.02 -15.71 1.26
N GLY A 68 -14.28 -14.81 0.60
CA GLY A 68 -14.67 -13.46 0.25
C GLY A 68 -14.35 -12.45 1.36
N ILE A 69 -14.22 -11.20 0.94
CA ILE A 69 -13.92 -10.08 1.85
C ILE A 69 -15.16 -9.52 2.55
N PHE A 70 -14.94 -9.03 3.77
CA PHE A 70 -15.89 -8.33 4.63
C PHE A 70 -15.39 -6.93 5.00
N PRO A 71 -15.51 -5.94 4.09
CA PRO A 71 -14.85 -4.63 4.26
C PRO A 71 -15.25 -3.83 5.51
N THR A 72 -16.39 -4.12 6.14
CA THR A 72 -16.81 -3.44 7.38
C THR A 72 -16.25 -4.09 8.65
N ARG A 73 -15.67 -5.28 8.57
CA ARG A 73 -15.25 -6.08 9.74
C ARG A 73 -13.76 -6.44 9.70
N GLU A 74 -13.14 -6.28 8.55
CA GLU A 74 -11.74 -6.62 8.34
C GLU A 74 -10.88 -5.36 8.23
N PRO A 75 -9.61 -5.44 8.69
CA PRO A 75 -8.66 -4.38 8.41
C PRO A 75 -8.37 -4.31 6.91
N LEU A 76 -8.04 -3.12 6.46
CA LEU A 76 -7.68 -2.84 5.08
C LEU A 76 -6.27 -2.29 5.02
N VAL A 77 -5.44 -2.85 4.13
CA VAL A 77 -4.09 -2.36 3.87
C VAL A 77 -3.93 -2.07 2.38
N VAL A 78 -3.27 -0.95 2.06
CA VAL A 78 -2.70 -0.74 0.73
C VAL A 78 -1.20 -0.61 0.88
N ALA A 79 -0.46 -1.49 0.20
CA ALA A 79 0.98 -1.49 0.17
C ALA A 79 1.48 -1.07 -1.22
N LEU A 80 2.52 -0.24 -1.28
CA LEU A 80 3.21 0.20 -2.50
C LEU A 80 4.72 0.26 -2.23
N GLY A 81 5.49 -0.63 -2.85
CA GLY A 81 6.91 -0.78 -2.52
C GLY A 81 7.08 -1.11 -1.04
N GLU A 82 7.88 -0.30 -0.34
CA GLU A 82 8.10 -0.39 1.11
C GLU A 82 7.02 0.34 1.94
N ASP A 83 6.15 1.11 1.30
CA ASP A 83 5.12 1.86 1.99
C ASP A 83 3.86 1.03 2.23
N SER A 84 3.31 1.13 3.44
CA SER A 84 1.99 0.60 3.78
C SER A 84 1.10 1.66 4.42
N PHE A 85 -0.20 1.54 4.15
CA PHE A 85 -1.27 2.35 4.72
C PHE A 85 -2.38 1.44 5.22
N ARG A 86 -2.83 1.65 6.45
CA ARG A 86 -3.84 0.82 7.10
C ARG A 86 -5.10 1.62 7.45
N LEU A 87 -6.25 0.99 7.28
CA LEU A 87 -7.51 1.35 7.93
C LEU A 87 -7.92 0.19 8.82
N ASP A 88 -8.33 0.49 10.05
CA ASP A 88 -8.79 -0.55 10.96
C ASP A 88 -10.17 -1.09 10.56
N ALA A 89 -10.48 -2.27 11.06
CA ALA A 89 -11.80 -2.86 10.92
C ALA A 89 -12.89 -1.88 11.36
N GLY A 90 -14.00 -1.83 10.62
CA GLY A 90 -15.10 -0.89 10.90
C GLY A 90 -14.92 0.51 10.30
N SER A 91 -13.75 0.87 9.78
CA SER A 91 -13.50 2.21 9.22
C SER A 91 -14.30 2.51 7.93
N LEU A 92 -14.78 1.47 7.23
CA LEU A 92 -15.51 1.62 5.98
C LEU A 92 -17.02 1.68 6.22
N THR A 93 -17.66 2.76 5.76
CA THR A 93 -19.11 2.94 5.80
C THR A 93 -19.79 2.24 4.61
N PRO A 94 -20.74 1.32 4.84
CA PRO A 94 -21.50 0.67 3.76
C PRO A 94 -22.56 1.60 3.16
N SER A 95 -22.87 1.40 1.88
CA SER A 95 -23.89 2.13 1.12
C SER A 95 -24.39 1.29 -0.06
N ARG A 96 -25.49 1.74 -0.71
CA ARG A 96 -26.13 1.04 -1.84
C ARG A 96 -26.41 -0.43 -1.53
N ASN A 97 -27.16 -0.69 -0.46
CA ASN A 97 -27.50 -2.04 0.02
C ASN A 97 -26.25 -2.91 0.24
N ARG A 98 -25.24 -2.35 0.93
CA ARG A 98 -23.95 -3.01 1.25
C ARG A 98 -23.16 -3.46 0.01
N LYS A 99 -23.40 -2.86 -1.16
CA LYS A 99 -22.60 -3.14 -2.38
C LYS A 99 -21.40 -2.20 -2.51
N VAL A 100 -21.38 -1.09 -1.80
CA VAL A 100 -20.32 -0.08 -1.86
C VAL A 100 -19.89 0.31 -0.46
N PHE A 101 -18.59 0.28 -0.21
CA PHE A 101 -17.97 0.62 1.07
C PHE A 101 -17.01 1.78 0.87
N ARG A 102 -17.03 2.77 1.76
CA ARG A 102 -16.27 4.01 1.60
C ARG A 102 -15.63 4.45 2.91
N TYR A 103 -14.45 5.06 2.77
CA TYR A 103 -13.79 5.84 3.80
C TYR A 103 -13.41 7.20 3.20
N SER A 104 -13.50 8.24 4.01
CA SER A 104 -13.12 9.60 3.63
C SER A 104 -12.55 10.32 4.84
N ALA A 105 -11.36 10.88 4.69
CA ALA A 105 -10.75 11.79 5.65
C ALA A 105 -10.59 13.16 4.98
N PRO A 106 -11.44 14.15 5.32
CA PRO A 106 -11.31 15.50 4.77
C PRO A 106 -10.00 16.18 5.17
N HIS A 107 -9.54 15.91 6.40
CA HIS A 107 -8.29 16.43 6.98
C HIS A 107 -7.38 15.25 7.37
N PRO A 108 -6.82 14.54 6.38
CA PRO A 108 -5.97 13.39 6.65
C PRO A 108 -4.63 13.86 7.25
N GLY A 109 -4.01 13.02 8.09
CA GLY A 109 -2.65 13.22 8.57
C GLY A 109 -1.61 13.18 7.44
N PRO A 110 -0.32 13.46 7.72
CA PRO A 110 0.71 13.63 6.70
C PRO A 110 0.92 12.39 5.82
N ARG A 111 0.72 11.18 6.39
CA ARG A 111 0.80 9.89 5.70
C ARG A 111 -0.46 9.09 5.98
N ALA A 112 -1.41 9.08 5.03
CA ALA A 112 -2.74 8.52 5.28
C ALA A 112 -3.51 8.19 4.00
N PHE A 113 -4.60 7.45 4.18
CA PHE A 113 -5.71 7.47 3.23
C PHE A 113 -6.42 8.83 3.31
N ARG A 114 -6.52 9.53 2.19
CA ARG A 114 -7.49 10.62 2.04
C ARG A 114 -8.88 10.07 1.73
N SER A 115 -8.94 9.03 0.90
CA SER A 115 -10.19 8.32 0.62
C SER A 115 -9.93 6.88 0.21
N PHE A 116 -10.90 6.02 0.48
CA PHE A 116 -10.93 4.66 -0.02
C PHE A 116 -12.36 4.30 -0.42
N ARG A 117 -12.51 3.51 -1.48
CA ARG A 117 -13.78 2.96 -1.92
C ARG A 117 -13.57 1.59 -2.55
N ILE A 118 -14.33 0.62 -2.07
CA ILE A 118 -14.47 -0.70 -2.69
C ILE A 118 -15.94 -0.96 -3.02
N ALA A 119 -16.20 -1.50 -4.21
CA ALA A 119 -17.56 -1.78 -4.66
C ALA A 119 -17.66 -3.16 -5.30
N ARG A 120 -18.57 -3.99 -4.78
CA ARG A 120 -18.85 -5.31 -5.31
C ARG A 120 -19.48 -5.20 -6.70
N ARG A 121 -19.04 -6.03 -7.62
CA ARG A 121 -19.59 -6.18 -8.98
C ARG A 121 -20.20 -7.56 -9.16
N ALA A 122 -21.01 -7.70 -10.20
CA ALA A 122 -21.47 -9.00 -10.66
C ALA A 122 -20.24 -9.87 -11.02
N GLY A 123 -20.35 -11.19 -10.79
CA GLY A 123 -19.24 -12.13 -11.03
C GLY A 123 -18.12 -12.10 -9.98
N GLY A 124 -18.39 -11.63 -8.75
CA GLY A 124 -17.47 -11.77 -7.61
C GLY A 124 -16.26 -10.83 -7.61
N SER A 125 -16.14 -9.94 -8.60
CA SER A 125 -15.06 -8.94 -8.64
C SER A 125 -15.41 -7.66 -7.88
N TYR A 126 -14.38 -6.88 -7.55
CA TYR A 126 -14.49 -5.60 -6.87
C TYR A 126 -13.88 -4.48 -7.70
N LEU A 127 -14.49 -3.29 -7.65
CA LEU A 127 -13.84 -2.07 -8.11
C LEU A 127 -13.27 -1.31 -6.92
N VAL A 128 -11.96 -1.11 -6.95
CA VAL A 128 -11.17 -0.43 -5.93
C VAL A 128 -10.80 0.97 -6.41
N SER A 129 -10.93 1.96 -5.54
CA SER A 129 -10.48 3.33 -5.76
C SER A 129 -9.96 3.89 -4.45
N PHE A 130 -8.85 4.60 -4.48
CA PHE A 130 -8.29 5.21 -3.28
C PHE A 130 -7.46 6.43 -3.62
N THR A 131 -7.20 7.25 -2.61
CA THR A 131 -6.24 8.34 -2.67
C THR A 131 -5.35 8.25 -1.45
N LEU A 132 -4.07 8.04 -1.68
CA LEU A 132 -3.02 8.05 -0.68
C LEU A 132 -2.28 9.39 -0.72
N ILE A 133 -1.86 9.85 0.44
CA ILE A 133 -1.03 11.03 0.61
C ILE A 133 0.16 10.68 1.51
N GLY A 134 1.28 11.38 1.34
CA GLY A 134 2.49 11.10 2.11
C GLY A 134 3.21 9.84 1.67
N LEU A 135 3.12 9.49 0.39
CA LEU A 135 3.85 8.37 -0.20
C LEU A 135 5.33 8.76 -0.37
N ASP A 136 6.23 7.88 0.02
CA ASP A 136 7.64 7.98 -0.34
C ASP A 136 7.80 7.52 -1.80
N LEU A 137 8.06 8.49 -2.66
CA LEU A 137 8.34 8.32 -4.08
C LEU A 137 9.75 8.85 -4.41
N SER A 138 10.65 8.92 -3.43
CA SER A 138 12.02 9.41 -3.59
C SER A 138 12.79 8.68 -4.71
N GLN A 139 12.54 7.38 -4.89
CA GLN A 139 13.10 6.60 -6.01
C GLN A 139 12.75 7.20 -7.38
N LEU A 140 11.58 7.81 -7.55
CA LEU A 140 11.16 8.44 -8.81
C LEU A 140 11.89 9.75 -9.13
N VAL A 141 12.55 10.34 -8.13
CA VAL A 141 13.42 11.51 -8.33
C VAL A 141 14.72 11.09 -9.01
N MET A 142 15.24 9.92 -8.64
CA MET A 142 16.52 9.39 -9.14
C MET A 142 16.36 8.53 -10.40
N TYR A 143 15.28 7.77 -10.48
CA TYR A 143 15.01 6.80 -11.53
C TYR A 143 13.63 7.04 -12.16
N ASN A 144 13.51 6.93 -13.47
CA ASN A 144 12.23 7.09 -14.16
C ASN A 144 12.19 6.28 -15.46
N PRO A 145 11.31 5.27 -15.60
CA PRO A 145 10.31 4.81 -14.64
C PRO A 145 10.87 3.95 -13.50
N VAL A 146 10.09 3.76 -12.44
CA VAL A 146 10.33 2.78 -11.36
C VAL A 146 9.21 1.74 -11.38
N CYS A 147 9.56 0.46 -11.26
CA CYS A 147 8.59 -0.63 -11.18
C CYS A 147 8.45 -1.09 -9.73
N GLU A 148 7.29 -0.85 -9.12
CA GLU A 148 7.02 -1.21 -7.74
C GLU A 148 5.94 -2.30 -7.62
N ASN A 149 5.95 -3.01 -6.50
CA ASN A 149 4.85 -3.88 -6.13
C ASN A 149 3.71 -3.05 -5.53
N LEU A 150 2.47 -3.31 -5.91
CA LEU A 150 1.28 -2.76 -5.24
C LEU A 150 0.35 -3.88 -4.81
N ALA A 151 -0.13 -3.84 -3.57
CA ALA A 151 -1.19 -4.72 -3.08
C ALA A 151 -2.31 -3.93 -2.40
N VAL A 152 -3.53 -4.44 -2.59
CA VAL A 152 -4.70 -4.08 -1.77
C VAL A 152 -5.08 -5.34 -1.01
N ILE A 153 -5.14 -5.24 0.32
CA ILE A 153 -5.37 -6.36 1.23
C ILE A 153 -6.58 -6.03 2.08
N VAL A 154 -7.50 -6.98 2.22
CA VAL A 154 -8.65 -6.88 3.12
C VAL A 154 -8.80 -8.23 3.80
N GLY A 155 -8.62 -8.25 5.12
CA GLY A 155 -8.61 -9.52 5.87
C GLY A 155 -7.46 -10.42 5.43
N ASP A 156 -7.80 -11.62 4.97
CA ASP A 156 -6.88 -12.64 4.46
C ASP A 156 -6.83 -12.72 2.92
N ASP A 157 -7.57 -11.86 2.20
CA ASP A 157 -7.50 -11.73 0.74
C ASP A 157 -6.59 -10.57 0.32
N ASP A 158 -5.80 -10.80 -0.72
CA ASP A 158 -5.10 -9.72 -1.43
C ASP A 158 -5.41 -9.67 -2.92
N GLY A 159 -5.11 -8.50 -3.49
CA GLY A 159 -4.99 -8.30 -4.91
C GLY A 159 -3.73 -7.51 -5.18
N PHE A 160 -2.78 -8.11 -5.89
CA PHE A 160 -1.53 -7.47 -6.23
C PHE A 160 -1.36 -7.23 -7.72
N THR A 161 -0.51 -6.26 -8.04
CA THR A 161 -0.08 -5.91 -9.39
C THR A 161 1.23 -5.14 -9.36
N GLY A 162 2.01 -5.24 -10.43
CA GLY A 162 3.22 -4.44 -10.57
C GLY A 162 2.84 -3.12 -11.19
N VAL A 163 3.34 -2.02 -10.66
CA VAL A 163 2.97 -0.68 -11.10
C VAL A 163 4.19 0.06 -11.65
N ALA A 164 4.12 0.45 -12.93
CA ALA A 164 5.13 1.30 -13.54
C ALA A 164 4.89 2.75 -13.11
N LEU A 165 5.55 3.19 -12.06
CA LEU A 165 5.51 4.58 -11.64
C LEU A 165 6.38 5.42 -12.58
N LYS A 166 5.80 6.51 -13.11
CA LYS A 166 6.49 7.40 -14.05
C LYS A 166 6.20 8.85 -13.72
N THR A 167 7.24 9.69 -13.73
CA THR A 167 7.07 11.15 -13.74
C THR A 167 6.93 11.66 -15.18
N ARG A 168 6.10 12.68 -15.38
CA ARG A 168 6.05 13.42 -16.67
C ARG A 168 7.35 14.23 -16.86
N PRO A 169 7.66 14.72 -18.09
CA PRO A 169 8.89 15.45 -18.39
C PRO A 169 9.21 16.60 -17.42
N ALA A 170 10.50 16.98 -17.40
CA ALA A 170 11.33 17.55 -16.32
C ALA A 170 10.75 18.62 -15.35
N PHE A 171 9.58 19.21 -15.56
CA PHE A 171 9.03 20.27 -14.70
C PHE A 171 7.64 19.99 -14.16
N SER A 172 7.09 18.81 -14.46
CA SER A 172 5.75 18.45 -13.99
C SER A 172 5.81 17.75 -12.63
N PRO A 173 5.04 18.20 -11.62
CA PRO A 173 4.89 17.48 -10.35
C PRO A 173 4.05 16.21 -10.52
N HIS A 174 3.58 15.87 -11.73
CA HIS A 174 2.69 14.73 -11.94
C HIS A 174 3.41 13.38 -12.00
N VAL A 175 2.87 12.43 -11.23
CA VAL A 175 3.18 11.00 -11.29
C VAL A 175 2.00 10.27 -11.93
N ALA A 176 2.29 9.20 -12.67
CA ALA A 176 1.28 8.30 -13.22
C ALA A 176 1.69 6.83 -13.09
N ILE A 177 0.68 5.97 -13.07
CA ILE A 177 0.82 4.53 -13.30
C ILE A 177 0.05 4.23 -14.58
N PRO A 178 0.69 4.25 -15.77
CA PRO A 178 -0.01 4.11 -17.05
C PRO A 178 -0.36 2.65 -17.38
N HIS A 179 0.50 1.72 -16.99
CA HIS A 179 0.36 0.30 -17.29
C HIS A 179 1.03 -0.55 -16.18
N PRO A 180 0.76 -1.86 -16.12
CA PRO A 180 1.47 -2.74 -15.20
C PRO A 180 2.92 -2.93 -15.62
N CYS A 181 3.76 -3.38 -14.69
CA CYS A 181 5.11 -3.86 -14.93
C CYS A 181 5.34 -5.20 -14.23
N LYS A 182 6.49 -5.85 -14.48
CA LYS A 182 6.90 -7.07 -13.77
C LYS A 182 7.92 -6.70 -12.69
N PRO A 183 7.54 -6.66 -11.41
CA PRO A 183 8.45 -6.34 -10.33
C PRO A 183 9.40 -7.53 -10.05
N PRO A 184 10.58 -7.28 -9.45
CA PRO A 184 11.61 -8.31 -9.28
C PRO A 184 11.22 -9.43 -8.28
N ALA A 185 10.45 -9.13 -7.25
CA ALA A 185 9.95 -10.10 -6.27
C ALA A 185 8.69 -9.57 -5.58
N TRP A 186 7.82 -10.45 -5.08
CA TRP A 186 6.62 -10.10 -4.32
C TRP A 186 6.86 -10.32 -2.82
N PRO A 187 7.04 -9.27 -2.01
CA PRO A 187 7.44 -9.43 -0.61
C PRO A 187 6.38 -10.12 0.28
N TRP A 188 5.12 -10.19 -0.17
CA TRP A 188 3.99 -10.78 0.55
C TRP A 188 3.61 -12.19 0.10
N LEU A 189 4.17 -12.72 -1.00
CA LEU A 189 3.83 -14.09 -1.46
C LEU A 189 4.65 -15.20 -0.76
N ASN A 190 5.74 -14.84 -0.07
CA ASN A 190 6.67 -15.81 0.52
C ASN A 190 6.56 -15.90 2.05
N GLN A 191 5.47 -15.41 2.65
CA GLN A 191 5.28 -15.38 4.11
C GLN A 191 4.26 -16.43 4.62
N SER A 192 3.93 -17.44 3.82
CA SER A 192 3.08 -18.57 4.20
C SER A 192 3.84 -19.66 4.95
#